data_AF-A0A1X7SRF0-F1
#
_entry.id   AF-A0A1X7SRF0-F1
#
_cell.length_a   1.000
_cell.length_b   1.000
_cell.length_c   1.000
_cell.angle_alpha   90.00
_cell.angle_beta   90.00
_cell.angle_gamma   90.00
#
_symmetry.space_group_name_H-M   'P 1'
#
loop_
_entity.id
_entity.type
_entity.pdbx_description
1 polymer ?
#
loop_
_entity_poly.entity_id
_entity_poly.type
_entity_poly.pdbx_seq_one_letter_code
_entity_poly.pdbx_strand_id
1 'polypeptide(L)' 'MKFSTKDRDNDIHPDPAYSCAAYHQSGWWYHGCYNSNLNAPYYNNPTCPDWHGIIWYLWKGKKYSLKFTEMKVRHN' A
#
# COMPACT_ATOMS: atom_id res chain seq x y z
N MET A 1 2.65 9.01 -10.36
CA MET A 1 3.44 8.11 -9.52
C MET A 1 4.07 7.05 -10.38
N LYS A 2 5.33 6.71 -10.12
CA LYS A 2 5.96 5.49 -10.64
C LYS A 2 5.76 4.36 -9.64
N PHE A 3 5.95 3.13 -10.09
CA PHE A 3 5.88 1.96 -9.21
C PHE A 3 7.20 1.84 -8.42
N SER A 4 7.11 1.65 -7.11
CA SER A 4 8.28 1.44 -6.24
C SER A 4 8.25 0.06 -5.60
N THR A 5 9.42 -0.50 -5.36
CA THR A 5 9.63 -1.77 -4.64
C THR A 5 10.71 -1.56 -3.57
N LYS A 6 10.90 -2.55 -2.68
CA LYS A 6 11.90 -2.46 -1.60
C LYS A 6 13.32 -2.15 -2.11
N ASP A 7 13.65 -2.59 -3.31
CA ASP A 7 14.96 -2.46 -3.97
C ASP A 7 15.01 -1.34 -5.02
N ARG A 8 13.89 -0.66 -5.27
CA ARG A 8 13.81 0.43 -6.24
C ARG A 8 12.85 1.52 -5.77
N ASP A 9 13.45 2.60 -5.28
CA ASP A 9 12.69 3.75 -4.83
C ASP A 9 12.37 4.71 -5.98
N ASN A 10 11.09 4.78 -6.32
CA ASN A 10 10.54 5.79 -7.23
C ASN A 10 9.34 6.53 -6.61
N ASP A 11 9.22 6.50 -5.28
CA ASP A 11 8.07 7.10 -4.64
C ASP A 11 8.16 8.63 -4.66
N ILE A 12 7.01 9.28 -4.44
CA ILE A 12 6.94 10.74 -4.34
C ILE A 12 6.75 11.06 -2.85
N HIS A 13 7.83 10.96 -2.08
CA HIS A 13 7.86 11.31 -0.66
C HIS A 13 8.70 12.59 -0.40
N PRO A 14 8.32 13.48 0.54
CA PRO A 14 9.07 14.72 0.81
C PRO A 14 10.48 14.49 1.37
N ASP A 15 10.67 13.40 2.12
CA ASP A 15 11.97 12.99 2.62
C ASP A 15 12.61 12.00 1.63
N PRO A 16 13.74 12.35 0.98
CA PRO A 16 14.40 11.50 -0.01
C PRO A 16 15.15 10.30 0.60
N ALA A 17 15.35 10.27 1.92
CA ALA A 17 15.94 9.12 2.61
C ALA A 17 14.88 8.09 3.02
N TYR A 18 13.59 8.44 2.90
CA TYR A 18 12.48 7.59 3.26
C TYR A 18 11.95 6.83 2.05
N SER A 19 11.71 5.53 2.23
CA SER A 19 11.12 4.67 1.20
C SER A 19 9.82 4.04 1.68
N CYS A 20 8.70 4.40 1.07
CA CYS A 20 7.37 3.85 1.39
C CYS A 20 7.30 2.35 1.11
N ALA A 21 7.95 1.89 0.04
CA ALA A 21 7.97 0.48 -0.33
C ALA A 21 8.73 -0.37 0.69
N ALA A 22 9.85 0.15 1.23
CA ALA A 22 10.60 -0.53 2.28
C ALA A 22 9.84 -0.54 3.61
N TYR A 23 9.22 0.58 3.99
CA TYR A 23 8.46 0.71 5.23
C TYR A 23 7.21 -0.17 5.27
N HIS A 24 6.40 -0.15 4.20
CA HIS A 24 5.16 -0.93 4.09
C HIS A 24 5.35 -2.33 3.51
N GLN A 25 6.60 -2.74 3.26
CA GLN A 25 6.97 -4.09 2.80
C GLN A 25 6.17 -4.56 1.57
N SER A 26 5.92 -3.65 0.63
CA SER A 26 5.07 -3.94 -0.53
C SER A 26 5.37 -3.03 -1.70
N GLY A 27 5.15 -3.55 -2.91
CA GLY A 27 5.26 -2.77 -4.14
C GLY A 27 3.96 -2.07 -4.50
N TRP A 28 4.02 -0.77 -4.76
CA TRP A 28 2.84 0.03 -5.12
C TRP A 28 3.23 1.30 -5.88
N TRP A 29 2.23 2.00 -6.41
CA TRP A 29 2.39 3.39 -6.88
C TRP A 29 2.26 4.33 -5.67
N TYR A 30 3.38 4.75 -5.09
CA TYR A 30 3.40 5.55 -3.86
C TYR A 30 3.56 7.07 -4.10
N HIS A 31 2.82 7.88 -3.35
CA HIS A 31 2.87 9.35 -3.28
C HIS A 31 2.41 9.83 -1.92
N GLY A 32 3.32 10.38 -1.10
CA GLY A 32 3.09 10.50 0.33
C GLY A 32 2.69 9.13 0.92
N CYS A 33 3.39 8.08 0.49
CA CYS A 33 2.99 6.68 0.63
C CYS A 33 1.65 6.37 -0.05
N TYR A 34 0.55 6.12 0.65
CA TYR A 34 -0.65 5.62 -0.02
C TYR A 34 -1.97 5.94 0.69
N ASN A 35 -3.05 5.95 -0.08
CA ASN A 35 -4.44 5.87 0.42
C ASN A 35 -5.05 4.47 0.22
N SER A 36 -4.50 3.68 -0.71
CA SER A 36 -4.79 2.26 -0.87
C SER A 36 -3.49 1.51 -1.08
N ASN A 37 -3.37 0.31 -0.49
CA ASN A 37 -2.27 -0.59 -0.75
C ASN A 37 -2.81 -2.02 -0.75
N LEU A 38 -3.06 -2.54 -1.95
CA LEU A 38 -3.67 -3.87 -2.12
C LEU A 38 -2.63 -4.99 -2.16
N ASN A 39 -1.34 -4.62 -2.14
CA ASN A 39 -0.18 -5.52 -2.22
C ASN A 39 0.56 -5.66 -0.86
N ALA A 40 0.01 -5.09 0.21
CA ALA A 40 0.58 -5.14 1.56
C ALA A 40 0.53 -6.57 2.14
N PRO A 41 1.35 -6.87 3.18
CA PRO A 41 1.27 -8.12 3.92
C PRO A 41 -0.15 -8.42 4.40
N TYR A 42 -0.57 -9.68 4.24
CA TYR A 42 -1.89 -10.15 4.64
C TYR A 42 -1.97 -10.37 6.16
N TYR A 43 -3.09 -9.95 6.77
CA TYR A 43 -3.39 -10.18 8.17
C TYR A 43 -4.56 -11.17 8.31
N ASN A 44 -4.40 -12.16 9.18
CA ASN A 44 -5.45 -13.17 9.44
C ASN A 44 -6.70 -12.57 10.11
N ASN A 45 -6.52 -11.48 10.86
CA ASN A 45 -7.61 -10.72 11.46
C ASN A 45 -7.84 -9.42 10.66
N PRO A 46 -9.09 -8.93 10.59
CA PRO A 46 -9.38 -7.68 9.91
C PRO A 46 -8.73 -6.48 10.61
N THR A 47 -8.49 -6.54 11.92
CA THR A 47 -7.78 -5.49 12.66
C THR A 47 -6.29 -5.57 12.39
N CYS A 48 -5.68 -4.47 11.99
CA CYS A 48 -4.24 -4.36 11.76
C CYS A 48 -3.65 -3.11 12.45
N PRO A 49 -2.32 -3.04 12.65
CA PRO A 49 -1.68 -1.80 13.07
C PRO A 49 -1.97 -0.67 12.07
N ASP A 50 -1.95 0.58 12.54
CA ASP A 50 -2.20 1.75 11.71
C ASP A 50 -1.33 1.73 10.45
N TRP A 51 -1.95 1.72 9.26
CA TRP A 51 -1.25 1.74 7.97
C TRP A 51 -0.37 0.51 7.68
N HIS A 52 -0.61 -0.62 8.36
CA HIS A 52 0.12 -1.87 8.14
C HIS A 52 -0.85 -3.02 7.88
N GLY A 53 -1.35 -3.10 6.66
CA GLY A 53 -2.25 -4.15 6.19
C GLY A 53 -2.74 -3.85 4.79
N ILE A 54 -3.57 -4.73 4.24
CA ILE A 54 -4.19 -4.52 2.93
C ILE A 54 -5.26 -3.43 3.08
N ILE A 55 -4.89 -2.18 2.86
CA ILE A 55 -5.71 -1.03 3.25
C ILE A 55 -6.37 -0.38 2.04
N TRP A 56 -7.64 -0.02 2.23
CA TRP A 56 -8.35 0.96 1.42
C TRP A 56 -8.90 2.03 2.36
N TYR A 57 -8.13 3.10 2.56
CA TYR A 57 -8.38 4.09 3.60
C TYR A 57 -9.79 4.70 3.51
N LEU A 58 -10.19 5.10 2.30
CA LEU A 58 -11.49 5.72 2.05
C LEU A 58 -12.69 4.77 2.26
N TRP A 59 -12.47 3.46 2.44
CA TRP A 59 -13.55 2.49 2.65
C TRP A 59 -13.64 2.03 4.11
N LYS A 60 -12.57 1.47 4.66
CA LYS A 60 -12.57 0.87 6.01
C LYS A 60 -11.60 1.55 6.98
N GLY A 61 -10.93 2.61 6.56
CA GLY A 61 -9.93 3.33 7.36
C GLY A 61 -8.59 2.60 7.44
N LYS A 62 -7.68 3.15 8.26
CA LYS A 62 -6.28 2.74 8.37
C LYS A 62 -6.00 1.55 9.32
N LYS A 63 -7.02 1.04 10.01
CA LYS A 63 -6.92 -0.05 11.01
C LYS A 63 -7.57 -1.35 10.53
N TYR A 64 -8.06 -1.38 9.29
CA TYR A 64 -8.76 -2.52 8.72
C TYR A 64 -8.00 -3.07 7.52
N SER A 65 -7.51 -4.31 7.64
CA SER A 65 -6.92 -5.07 6.54
C SER A 65 -7.99 -5.88 5.83
N LEU A 66 -8.09 -5.71 4.51
CA LEU A 66 -9.03 -6.45 3.67
C LEU A 66 -8.68 -7.93 3.62
N LYS A 67 -9.72 -8.78 3.71
CA LYS A 67 -9.59 -10.24 3.60
C LYS A 67 -9.31 -10.71 2.17
N PHE A 68 -9.73 -9.92 1.19
CA PHE A 68 -9.58 -10.23 -0.23
C PHE A 68 -9.47 -8.95 -1.05
N THR A 69 -8.60 -8.97 -2.05
CA THR A 69 -8.43 -7.90 -3.03
C THR A 69 -8.22 -8.53 -4.41
N GLU A 70 -8.76 -7.89 -5.43
CA GLU A 70 -8.60 -8.31 -6.81
C GLU A 70 -8.63 -7.08 -7.71
N MET A 71 -7.68 -6.98 -8.63
CA MET A 71 -7.63 -5.93 -9.65
C MET A 71 -7.79 -6.59 -11.02
N LYS A 72 -8.78 -6.16 -11.79
CA LYS A 72 -9.08 -6.67 -13.14
C LYS A 72 -9.22 -5.50 -14.09
N VAL A 73 -8.79 -5.70 -15.33
CA VAL A 73 -9.00 -4.77 -16.44
C VAL A 73 -9.75 -5.48 -17.56
N ARG A 74 -10.47 -4.71 -18.37
CA ARG A 74 -11.06 -5.17 -19.62
C ARG A 74 -10.78 -4.10 -20.67
N HIS A 75 -10.64 -4.52 -21.92
CA HIS A 75 -10.58 -3.62 -23.07
C HIS A 75 -11.80 -2.68 -23.05
N ASN A 76 -11.56 -1.43 -23.40
CA ASN A 76 -12.62 -0.44 -23.59
C ASN A 76 -13.36 -0.69 -24.90
#